data_AF-A0A1D2NJU7-F1
#
_entry.id   AF-A0A1D2NJU7-F1
#
_cell.length_a   1.000
_cell.length_b   1.000
_cell.length_c   1.000
_cell.angle_alpha   90.00
_cell.angle_beta   90.00
_cell.angle_gamma   90.00
#
_symmetry.space_group_name_H-M   'P 1'
#
loop_
_entity.id
_entity.type
_entity.pdbx_description
1 polymer ?
#
loop_
_entity_poly.entity_id
_entity_poly.type
_entity_poly.pdbx_seq_one_letter_code
_entity_poly.pdbx_strand_id
1 'polypeptide(L)'
;FNPVLEREVDRRHIHHYLLHRCIPPAGTDAASLFQRHVESRGEECYLLYQHVGRMPLQYCREVVHVFAVGGKAVFFPEHVGLPLSDPQNEYYMLQMHYDNPDLIPGLEVKWALE
;
A
#
# COMPACT_ATOMS: atom_id res chain seq x y z
N PHE A 1 12.49 4.72 2.36
CA PHE A 1 11.56 3.91 1.56
C PHE A 1 12.34 2.87 0.76
N ASN A 2 12.65 1.76 1.42
CA ASN A 2 13.33 0.61 0.87
C ASN A 2 12.59 -0.64 1.33
N PRO A 3 12.15 -1.53 0.42
CA PRO A 3 11.60 -2.80 0.84
C PRO A 3 12.69 -3.71 1.39
N VAL A 4 12.38 -4.37 2.50
CA VAL A 4 13.18 -5.44 3.07
C VAL A 4 12.56 -6.77 2.67
N LEU A 5 13.26 -7.50 1.80
CA LEU A 5 12.88 -8.83 1.32
C LEU A 5 14.01 -9.82 1.67
N GLU A 6 13.91 -10.45 2.83
CA GLU A 6 14.99 -11.27 3.37
C GLU A 6 15.08 -12.64 2.69
N ARG A 7 13.94 -13.30 2.49
CA ARG A 7 13.90 -14.68 1.99
C ARG A 7 13.79 -14.68 0.47
N GLU A 8 14.33 -15.73 -0.14
CA GLU A 8 14.19 -15.93 -1.59
C GLU A 8 12.73 -16.04 -2.01
N VAL A 9 11.89 -16.70 -1.20
CA VAL A 9 10.44 -16.78 -1.45
C VAL A 9 9.78 -15.40 -1.49
N ASP A 10 10.22 -14.45 -0.65
CA ASP A 10 9.67 -13.08 -0.62
C ASP A 10 10.05 -12.34 -1.90
N ARG A 11 11.32 -12.42 -2.30
CA ARG A 11 11.86 -11.77 -3.50
C ARG A 11 11.22 -12.27 -4.79
N ARG A 12 10.82 -13.55 -4.83
CA ARG A 12 10.19 -14.16 -6.00
C ARG A 12 8.72 -13.79 -6.16
N HIS A 13 8.00 -13.56 -5.06
CA HIS A 13 6.54 -13.45 -5.10
C HIS A 13 6.02 -12.05 -4.73
N ILE A 14 6.87 -11.14 -4.25
CA ILE A 14 6.51 -9.72 -4.08
C ILE A 14 6.94 -8.96 -5.32
N HIS A 15 5.99 -8.67 -6.21
CA HIS A 15 6.29 -8.10 -7.52
C HIS A 15 6.36 -6.56 -7.50
N HIS A 16 5.40 -5.89 -6.86
CA HIS A 16 5.44 -4.44 -6.64
C HIS A 16 4.51 -4.02 -5.50
N TYR A 17 4.76 -2.85 -4.92
CA TYR A 17 3.79 -2.18 -4.05
C TYR A 17 3.64 -0.70 -4.41
N LEU A 18 2.47 -0.17 -4.12
CA LEU A 18 2.14 1.25 -4.20
C LEU A 18 1.69 1.72 -2.82
N LEU A 19 2.29 2.79 -2.32
CA LEU A 19 1.82 3.50 -1.14
C LEU A 19 0.99 4.69 -1.61
N HIS A 20 -0.29 4.68 -1.28
CA HIS A 20 -1.24 5.73 -1.64
C HIS A 20 -1.50 6.63 -0.44
N ARG A 21 -1.56 7.94 -0.67
CA ARG A 21 -2.13 8.90 0.28
C ARG A 21 -3.65 8.96 0.09
N CYS A 22 -4.36 8.83 1.21
CA CYS A 22 -5.82 8.82 1.28
C CYS A 22 -6.32 10.09 1.96
N ILE A 23 -7.10 10.89 1.25
CA ILE A 23 -7.62 12.16 1.75
C ILE A 23 -9.15 12.11 1.69
N PRO A 24 -9.86 12.34 2.81
CA PRO A 24 -11.31 12.33 2.80
C PRO A 24 -11.85 13.57 2.05
N PRO A 25 -13.13 13.55 1.63
CA PRO A 25 -13.79 14.75 1.12
C PRO A 25 -13.72 15.91 2.12
N ALA A 26 -13.73 17.15 1.61
CA ALA A 26 -13.72 18.35 2.46
C ALA A 26 -14.85 18.32 3.51
N GLY A 27 -14.51 18.65 4.76
CA GLY A 27 -15.45 18.62 5.88
C GLY A 27 -15.73 17.23 6.45
N THR A 28 -15.07 16.17 5.96
CA THR A 28 -15.15 14.82 6.51
C THR A 28 -13.91 14.50 7.32
N ASP A 29 -14.12 13.89 8.48
CA ASP A 29 -13.06 13.33 9.31
C ASP A 29 -12.54 12.02 8.68
N ALA A 30 -11.24 11.94 8.46
CA ALA A 30 -10.57 10.80 7.86
C ALA A 30 -10.77 9.52 8.68
N ALA A 31 -10.80 9.63 10.01
CA ALA A 31 -11.00 8.46 10.87
C ALA A 31 -12.37 7.80 10.63
N SER A 32 -13.40 8.59 10.32
CA SER A 32 -14.74 8.06 10.01
C SER A 32 -14.78 7.14 8.78
N LEU A 33 -13.87 7.33 7.83
CA LEU A 33 -13.78 6.55 6.59
C LEU A 33 -12.74 5.44 6.68
N PHE A 34 -11.54 5.75 7.18
CA PHE A 34 -10.37 4.89 7.01
C PHE A 34 -10.00 4.08 8.27
N GLN A 35 -10.33 4.56 9.48
CA GLN A 35 -9.85 3.94 10.73
C GLN A 35 -10.22 2.45 10.85
N ARG A 36 -11.44 2.10 10.41
CA ARG A 36 -11.94 0.72 10.44
C ARG A 36 -11.11 -0.26 9.58
N HIS A 37 -10.27 0.24 8.69
CA HIS A 37 -9.46 -0.55 7.77
C HIS A 37 -8.02 -0.76 8.25
N VAL A 38 -7.54 0.03 9.21
CA VAL A 38 -6.16 -0.04 9.72
C VAL A 38 -5.84 -1.41 10.32
N GLU A 39 -6.78 -1.99 11.06
CA GLU A 39 -6.63 -3.31 11.68
C GLU A 39 -7.17 -4.45 10.79
N SER A 40 -7.63 -4.12 9.58
CA SER A 40 -8.15 -5.13 8.65
C SER A 40 -7.01 -5.92 8.01
N ARG A 41 -7.30 -7.16 7.56
CA ARG A 41 -6.34 -7.97 6.81
C ARG A 41 -6.10 -7.49 5.38
N GLY A 42 -6.72 -6.39 4.95
CA GLY A 42 -6.76 -5.97 3.56
C GLY A 42 -7.92 -6.59 2.78
N GLU A 43 -8.05 -6.19 1.52
CA GLU A 43 -8.99 -6.76 0.55
C GLU A 43 -8.38 -6.76 -0.86
N GLU A 44 -8.99 -7.52 -1.77
CA GLU A 44 -8.60 -7.53 -3.17
C GLU A 44 -8.89 -6.16 -3.80
N CYS A 45 -7.84 -5.50 -4.33
CA CYS A 45 -7.92 -4.12 -4.81
C CYS A 45 -8.71 -3.97 -6.11
N TYR A 46 -8.77 -5.00 -6.95
CA TYR A 46 -9.39 -4.97 -8.28
C TYR A 46 -10.47 -6.03 -8.44
N LEU A 47 -11.63 -5.83 -7.81
CA LEU A 47 -12.81 -6.65 -8.06
C LEU A 47 -13.65 -6.03 -9.20
N LEU A 48 -13.64 -6.69 -10.36
CA LEU A 48 -14.42 -6.25 -11.54
C LEU A 48 -15.92 -6.62 -11.47
N TYR A 49 -16.34 -7.44 -10.51
CA TYR A 49 -17.74 -7.88 -10.38
C TYR A 49 -18.27 -7.92 -8.94
N GLN A 50 -19.46 -7.35 -8.78
CA GLN A 50 -20.51 -7.51 -7.74
C GLN A 50 -20.18 -7.27 -6.26
N HIS A 51 -18.92 -7.14 -5.87
CA HIS A 51 -18.55 -6.69 -4.53
C HIS A 51 -17.72 -5.43 -4.65
N VAL A 52 -18.37 -4.28 -4.50
CA VAL A 52 -17.66 -3.03 -4.23
C VAL A 52 -16.84 -3.30 -2.97
N GLY A 53 -15.52 -3.25 -3.08
CA GLY A 53 -14.61 -3.36 -1.95
C GLY A 53 -15.08 -2.47 -0.81
N ARG A 54 -14.89 -2.92 0.43
CA ARG A 54 -15.34 -2.15 1.61
C ARG A 54 -14.43 -0.95 1.83
N MET A 55 -13.21 -0.97 1.32
CA MET A 55 -12.31 0.16 1.41
C MET A 55 -12.74 1.26 0.45
N PRO A 56 -12.72 2.52 0.90
CA PRO A 56 -13.05 3.66 0.06
C PRO A 56 -11.87 4.05 -0.85
N LEU A 57 -11.46 3.14 -1.73
CA LEU A 57 -10.30 3.25 -2.63
C LEU A 57 -10.34 4.52 -3.51
N GLN A 58 -11.54 5.04 -3.80
CA GLN A 58 -11.72 6.26 -4.58
C GLN A 58 -11.06 7.50 -3.96
N TYR A 59 -10.77 7.49 -2.65
CA TYR A 59 -10.12 8.58 -1.93
C TYR A 59 -8.61 8.39 -1.74
N CYS A 60 -8.06 7.27 -2.24
CA CYS A 60 -6.65 6.89 -2.13
C CYS A 60 -5.99 6.85 -3.53
N ARG A 61 -5.94 8.00 -4.22
CA ARG A 61 -5.49 8.07 -5.64
C ARG A 61 -4.06 8.56 -5.82
N GLU A 62 -3.47 9.18 -4.80
CA GLU A 62 -2.16 9.79 -4.91
C GLU A 62 -1.08 8.79 -4.50
N VAL A 63 -0.29 8.31 -5.46
CA VAL A 63 0.85 7.42 -5.20
C VAL A 63 2.01 8.25 -4.68
N VAL A 64 2.38 8.06 -3.42
CA VAL A 64 3.49 8.77 -2.76
C VAL A 64 4.79 7.98 -2.79
N HIS A 65 4.71 6.66 -2.94
CA HIS A 65 5.87 5.80 -3.07
C HIS A 65 5.53 4.54 -3.87
N VAL A 66 6.50 4.03 -4.63
CA VAL A 66 6.36 2.79 -5.41
C VAL A 66 7.64 1.98 -5.33
N PHE A 67 7.49 0.67 -5.36
CA PHE A 67 8.57 -0.28 -5.58
C PHE A 67 8.12 -1.31 -6.60
N ALA A 68 9.04 -1.78 -7.44
CA ALA A 68 8.84 -2.94 -8.30
C ALA A 68 10.13 -3.77 -8.36
N VAL A 69 10.03 -5.05 -8.70
CA VAL A 69 11.18 -5.92 -8.93
C VAL A 69 12.22 -5.25 -9.85
N GLY A 70 13.49 -5.35 -9.47
CA GLY A 70 14.61 -4.68 -10.15
C GLY A 70 14.78 -3.20 -9.77
N GLY A 71 13.82 -2.61 -9.07
CA GLY A 71 13.93 -1.28 -8.47
C GLY A 71 14.99 -1.22 -7.38
N LYS A 72 15.61 -0.05 -7.23
CA LYS A 72 16.55 0.26 -6.14
C LYS A 72 15.89 1.20 -5.14
N ALA A 73 16.47 1.29 -3.95
CA ALA A 73 16.06 2.27 -2.94
C ALA A 73 16.06 3.69 -3.55
N VAL A 74 14.98 4.43 -3.29
CA VAL A 74 14.86 5.83 -3.67
C VAL A 74 15.23 6.68 -2.47
N PHE A 75 16.27 7.50 -2.65
CA PHE A 75 16.70 8.47 -1.65
C PHE A 75 16.24 9.85 -2.09
N PHE A 76 15.54 10.56 -1.21
CA PHE A 76 15.26 11.96 -1.42
C PHE A 76 16.56 12.77 -1.34
N PRO A 77 16.69 13.85 -2.14
CA PRO A 77 17.70 14.87 -1.87
C PRO A 77 17.61 15.38 -0.43
N GLU A 78 18.73 15.84 0.14
CA GLU A 78 18.82 16.26 1.54
C GLU A 78 17.78 17.30 1.97
N HIS A 79 17.34 18.16 1.04
CA HIS A 79 16.38 19.24 1.28
C HIS A 79 14.93 18.88 0.89
N VAL A 80 14.66 17.61 0.55
CA VAL A 80 13.35 17.15 0.10
C VAL A 80 12.84 16.08 1.05
N GLY A 81 11.55 16.13 1.36
CA GLY A 81 10.85 15.10 2.10
C GLY A 81 9.42 14.95 1.61
N LEU A 82 8.79 13.84 1.98
CA LEU A 82 7.36 13.67 1.80
C LEU A 82 6.65 14.33 2.99
N PRO A 83 5.80 15.35 2.78
CA PRO A 83 5.04 15.93 3.88
C PRO A 83 3.98 14.93 4.34
N LEU A 84 4.14 14.43 5.56
CA LEU A 84 3.09 13.72 6.28
C LEU A 84 2.26 14.79 6.98
N SER A 85 0.94 14.86 6.73
CA SER A 85 0.16 16.00 7.19
C SER A 85 0.00 16.05 8.72
N ASP A 86 0.06 17.27 9.24
CA ASP A 86 -0.34 17.63 10.61
C ASP A 86 -1.27 18.86 10.50
N PRO A 87 -2.55 18.80 10.94
CA PRO A 87 -3.19 17.71 11.67
C PRO A 87 -3.93 16.65 10.82
N GLN A 88 -3.59 15.38 11.10
CA GLN A 88 -4.35 14.11 11.17
C GLN A 88 -5.53 13.77 10.23
N ASN A 89 -5.82 14.55 9.19
CA ASN A 89 -6.95 14.24 8.29
C ASN A 89 -6.54 13.42 7.06
N GLU A 90 -5.58 12.51 7.18
CA GLU A 90 -5.16 11.61 6.11
C GLU A 90 -4.77 10.23 6.64
N TYR A 91 -4.88 9.22 5.77
CA TYR A 91 -4.37 7.87 6.00
C TYR A 91 -3.49 7.46 4.84
N TYR A 92 -2.71 6.41 5.02
CA TYR A 92 -1.94 5.79 3.94
C TYR A 92 -2.45 4.37 3.70
N MET A 93 -2.62 4.01 2.43
CA MET A 93 -3.03 2.68 2.01
C MET A 93 -1.91 2.04 1.22
N LEU A 94 -1.52 0.84 1.63
CA LEU A 94 -0.58 0.02 0.87
C LEU A 94 -1.35 -0.93 -0.04
N GLN A 95 -1.06 -0.87 -1.33
CA GLN A 95 -1.46 -1.83 -2.34
C GLN A 95 -0.28 -2.72 -2.70
N MET A 96 -0.46 -4.04 -2.65
CA MET A 96 0.59 -5.02 -2.94
C MET A 96 0.15 -5.94 -4.09
N HIS A 97 1.04 -6.17 -5.05
CA HIS A 97 0.89 -7.19 -6.07
C HIS A 97 1.77 -8.39 -5.74
N TYR A 98 1.12 -9.49 -5.35
CA TYR A 98 1.75 -10.79 -5.18
C TYR A 98 1.70 -11.56 -6.50
N ASP A 99 2.84 -12.05 -6.96
CA ASP A 99 2.95 -12.90 -8.15
C ASP A 99 3.10 -14.36 -7.71
N ASN A 100 2.06 -15.17 -7.92
CA ASN A 100 2.01 -16.60 -7.57
C ASN A 100 1.56 -17.44 -8.77
N PRO A 101 2.39 -17.51 -9.84
CA PRO A 101 2.00 -18.13 -11.11
C PRO A 101 1.77 -19.65 -10.98
N ASP A 102 2.47 -20.29 -10.04
CA ASP A 102 2.38 -21.73 -9.78
C ASP A 102 1.20 -22.09 -8.86
N LEU A 103 0.41 -21.10 -8.42
CA LEU A 103 -0.77 -21.27 -7.56
C LEU A 103 -0.46 -22.05 -6.27
N ILE A 104 0.69 -21.78 -5.66
CA ILE A 104 1.15 -22.48 -4.46
C ILE A 104 0.19 -22.20 -3.30
N PRO A 105 -0.51 -23.21 -2.76
CA PRO A 105 -1.47 -23.02 -1.69
C PRO A 105 -0.74 -22.73 -0.36
N GLY A 106 -1.26 -21.77 0.41
CA GLY A 106 -0.70 -21.42 1.72
C GLY A 106 0.67 -20.74 1.65
N LEU A 107 1.04 -20.19 0.50
CA LEU A 107 2.28 -19.44 0.34
C LEU A 107 2.33 -18.25 1.31
N GLU A 108 3.35 -18.22 2.16
CA GLU A 108 3.58 -17.14 3.11
C GLU A 108 4.75 -16.28 2.65
N VAL A 109 4.48 -15.00 2.43
CA VAL A 109 5.49 -13.98 2.09
C VAL A 109 5.59 -12.94 3.21
N LYS A 110 6.79 -12.42 3.42
CA LYS A 110 7.12 -11.42 4.44
C LYS A 110 7.88 -10.27 3.81
N TRP A 111 7.61 -9.08 4.29
CA TRP A 111 8.29 -7.87 3.86
C TRP A 111 8.17 -6.79 4.94
N ALA A 112 9.07 -5.83 4.90
CA ALA A 112 9.00 -4.60 5.69
C ALA A 112 9.38 -3.39 4.82
N LEU A 113 9.08 -2.20 5.33
CA LEU A 113 9.44 -0.93 4.70
C LEU A 113 10.34 -0.15 5.66
N GLU A 114 11.55 0.17 5.20
CA GLU A 114 12.55 0.98 5.93
C GLU A 114 12.82 2.33 5.25
#